data_AF-A0A662VKS2-F1
#
_entry.id   AF-A0A662VKS2-F1
#
_cell.length_a   1.000
_cell.length_b   1.000
_cell.length_c   1.000
_cell.angle_alpha   90.00
_cell.angle_beta   90.00
_cell.angle_gamma   90.00
#
_symmetry.space_group_name_H-M   'P 1'
#
loop_
_entity.id
_entity.type
_entity.pdbx_description
1 polymer ?
#
loop_
_entity_poly.entity_id
_entity_poly.type
_entity_poly.pdbx_seq_one_letter_code
_entity_poly.pdbx_strand_id
1 'polypeptide(L)'
;LNLGYDIRSKGDGEVRYIEVKARATTGDVALTPNEWFKAKRFKEQYWLYIVENAAINPKLYIINNPAEKLEVIEKVESVRFIVPVNKWKWKGRVEKV
;
A
#
# COMPACT_ATOMS: atom_id res chain seq x y z
N LEU A 1 -2.30 13.19 6.54
CA LEU A 1 -1.30 12.20 7.04
C LEU A 1 -1.83 10.81 6.72
N ASN A 2 -1.23 10.09 5.78
CA ASN A 2 -1.54 8.68 5.57
C ASN A 2 -0.77 7.86 6.61
N LEU A 3 -1.46 7.27 7.59
CA LEU A 3 -0.83 6.53 8.68
C LEU A 3 -0.20 5.20 8.22
N GLY A 4 -0.64 4.68 7.07
CA GLY A 4 -0.23 3.41 6.48
C GLY A 4 -0.76 2.21 7.26
N TYR A 5 -1.97 2.33 7.82
CA TYR A 5 -2.81 1.29 8.41
C TYR A 5 -4.22 1.89 8.60
N ASP A 6 -5.25 1.05 8.58
CA ASP A 6 -6.66 1.47 8.72
C ASP A 6 -7.13 1.52 10.17
N ILE A 7 -6.73 0.52 10.97
CA ILE A 7 -7.25 0.32 12.33
C ILE A 7 -6.07 0.27 13.30
N ARG A 8 -6.24 0.92 14.45
CA ARG A 8 -5.36 0.74 15.60
C ARG A 8 -6.15 0.10 16.74
N SER A 9 -5.84 -1.14 17.05
CA SER A 9 -6.43 -1.87 18.17
C SER A 9 -5.49 -1.90 19.36
N LYS A 10 -6.01 -1.77 20.57
CA LYS A 10 -5.26 -1.87 21.83
C LYS A 10 -6.03 -2.77 22.79
N GLY A 11 -5.37 -3.78 23.34
CA GLY A 11 -5.96 -4.70 24.31
C GLY A 11 -4.91 -5.68 24.81
N ASP A 12 -5.07 -6.19 26.02
CA ASP A 12 -4.22 -7.24 26.62
C ASP A 12 -2.70 -7.00 26.52
N GLY A 13 -2.28 -5.73 26.65
CA GLY A 13 -0.88 -5.33 26.55
C GLY A 13 -0.32 -5.28 25.12
N GLU A 14 -1.14 -5.57 24.11
CA GLU A 14 -0.78 -5.51 22.70
C GLU A 14 -1.35 -4.24 22.04
N VAL A 15 -0.60 -3.70 21.08
CA VAL A 15 -1.08 -2.70 20.13
C VAL A 15 -0.95 -3.29 18.73
N ARG A 16 -2.07 -3.35 18.00
CA ARG A 16 -2.11 -3.78 16.60
C ARG A 16 -2.35 -2.59 15.68
N TYR A 17 -1.48 -2.44 14.68
CA TYR A 17 -1.68 -1.59 13.52
C TYR A 17 -2.12 -2.49 12.37
N ILE A 18 -3.39 -2.37 11.99
CA ILE A 18 -4.05 -3.30 11.08
C ILE A 18 -4.34 -2.59 9.76
N GLU A 19 -3.83 -3.15 8.67
CA GLU A 19 -4.22 -2.81 7.30
C GLU A 19 -5.21 -3.84 6.79
N VAL A 20 -6.32 -3.39 6.19
CA VAL A 20 -7.40 -4.24 5.70
C VAL A 20 -7.47 -4.19 4.18
N LYS A 21 -7.38 -5.36 3.54
CA LYS A 21 -7.57 -5.49 2.09
C LYS A 21 -8.75 -6.41 1.83
N ALA A 22 -9.72 -5.94 1.04
CA ALA A 22 -10.90 -6.71 0.68
C ALA A 22 -10.97 -6.93 -0.83
N ARG A 23 -11.44 -8.10 -1.24
CA ARG A 23 -11.71 -8.43 -2.64
C ARG A 23 -13.07 -9.09 -2.77
N ALA A 24 -13.79 -8.74 -3.85
CA ALA A 24 -15.08 -9.35 -4.17
C ALA A 24 -14.95 -10.85 -4.48
N THR A 25 -13.81 -11.27 -5.02
CA THR A 25 -13.43 -12.65 -5.36
C THR A 25 -11.99 -12.93 -4.93
N THR A 26 -11.51 -14.16 -5.10
CA THR A 26 -10.09 -14.52 -4.93
C THR A 26 -9.18 -13.73 -5.86
N GLY A 27 -8.02 -13.29 -5.36
CA GLY A 27 -6.96 -12.63 -6.13
C GLY A 27 -5.96 -11.87 -5.26
N ASP A 28 -4.88 -11.39 -5.90
CA ASP A 28 -3.78 -10.67 -5.24
C ASP A 28 -4.25 -9.40 -4.54
N VAL A 29 -3.59 -9.04 -3.43
CA VAL A 29 -3.77 -7.75 -2.75
C VAL A 29 -2.52 -6.88 -2.92
N ALA A 30 -2.70 -5.58 -3.08
CA ALA A 30 -1.61 -4.62 -3.20
C ALA A 30 -1.49 -3.81 -1.90
N LEU A 31 -0.27 -3.67 -1.39
CA LEU A 31 0.06 -2.70 -0.36
C LEU A 31 0.64 -1.45 -1.02
N THR A 32 0.24 -0.28 -0.56
CA THR A 32 0.91 0.95 -0.99
C THR A 32 2.34 0.99 -0.41
N PRO A 33 3.26 1.78 -0.99
CA PRO A 33 4.61 1.92 -0.44
C PRO A 33 4.59 2.34 1.04
N ASN A 34 3.68 3.23 1.44
CA ASN A 34 3.56 3.66 2.82
C ASN A 34 3.15 2.52 3.76
N GLU A 35 2.13 1.73 3.39
CA GLU A 35 1.70 0.54 4.16
C GLU A 35 2.84 -0.48 4.28
N TRP A 36 3.55 -0.74 3.18
CA TRP A 36 4.67 -1.68 3.18
C TRP A 36 5.83 -1.21 4.06
N PHE A 37 6.16 0.09 4.04
CA PHE A 37 7.16 0.66 4.94
C PHE A 37 6.71 0.61 6.41
N LYS A 38 5.43 0.80 6.70
CA LYS A 38 4.88 0.65 8.05
C LYS A 38 4.91 -0.78 8.53
N ALA A 39 4.57 -1.75 7.67
CA ALA A 39 4.71 -3.17 7.95
C ALA A 39 6.15 -3.53 8.33
N LYS A 40 7.14 -3.09 7.54
CA LYS A 40 8.58 -3.28 7.82
C LYS A 40 9.02 -2.63 9.14
N ARG A 41 8.46 -1.47 9.48
CA ARG A 41 8.80 -0.72 10.69
C ARG A 41 8.20 -1.31 11.95
N PHE A 42 6.93 -1.69 11.91
CA PHE A 42 6.16 -2.11 13.09
C PHE A 42 6.16 -3.62 13.31
N LYS A 43 6.57 -4.42 12.32
CA LYS A 43 6.84 -5.87 12.46
C LYS A 43 5.70 -6.61 13.17
N GLU A 44 5.94 -7.17 14.36
CA GLU A 44 4.97 -7.94 15.16
C GLU A 44 3.78 -7.09 15.64
N GLN A 45 3.88 -5.76 15.60
CA GLN A 45 2.76 -4.87 15.89
C GLN A 45 1.91 -4.58 14.63
N TYR A 46 2.37 -4.99 13.44
CA TYR A 46 1.66 -4.78 12.18
C TYR A 46 0.95 -6.04 11.72
N TRP A 47 -0.30 -5.86 11.29
CA TRP A 47 -1.17 -6.94 10.88
C TRP A 47 -1.80 -6.61 9.53
N LEU A 48 -1.87 -7.62 8.65
CA LEU A 48 -2.58 -7.55 7.39
C LEU A 48 -3.80 -8.46 7.48
N TYR A 49 -4.99 -7.88 7.32
CA TYR A 49 -6.27 -8.58 7.32
C TYR A 49 -6.78 -8.63 5.88
N ILE A 50 -6.91 -9.81 5.31
CA ILE A 50 -7.39 -10.01 3.94
C ILE A 50 -8.79 -10.62 4.01
N VAL A 51 -9.77 -9.94 3.44
CA VAL A 51 -11.14 -10.44 3.29
C VAL A 51 -11.34 -10.92 1.84
N GLU A 52 -11.33 -12.24 1.65
CA GLU A 52 -11.62 -12.89 0.38
C GLU A 52 -13.13 -13.07 0.22
N ASN A 53 -13.64 -13.04 -1.03
CA ASN A 53 -15.04 -13.32 -1.36
C ASN A 53 -16.03 -12.42 -0.60
N ALA A 54 -15.65 -11.16 -0.39
CA ALA A 54 -16.31 -10.23 0.53
C ALA A 54 -17.80 -9.98 0.26
N ALA A 55 -18.25 -10.14 -0.99
CA ALA A 55 -19.64 -9.88 -1.39
C ALA A 55 -20.58 -11.09 -1.24
N ILE A 56 -20.04 -12.32 -1.13
CA ILE A 56 -20.85 -13.55 -1.21
C ILE A 56 -20.62 -14.44 0.02
N ASN A 57 -19.37 -14.78 0.31
CA ASN A 57 -19.01 -15.66 1.43
C ASN A 57 -17.66 -15.23 2.01
N PRO A 58 -17.64 -14.16 2.82
CA PRO A 58 -16.40 -13.53 3.26
C PRO A 58 -15.54 -14.49 4.09
N LYS A 59 -14.27 -14.61 3.73
CA LYS A 59 -13.26 -15.34 4.51
C LYS A 59 -12.15 -14.39 4.94
N LEU A 60 -11.88 -14.36 6.24
CA LEU A 60 -10.84 -13.52 6.82
C LEU A 60 -9.54 -14.30 6.99
N TYR A 61 -8.46 -13.79 6.42
CA TYR A 61 -7.10 -14.24 6.62
C TYR A 61 -6.34 -13.19 7.43
N ILE A 62 -5.68 -13.62 8.51
CA ILE A 62 -5.00 -12.74 9.45
C ILE A 62 -3.51 -13.06 9.43
N ILE A 63 -2.68 -12.06 9.11
CA ILE A 63 -1.23 -12.23 8.96
C ILE A 63 -0.51 -11.20 9.84
N ASN A 64 0.22 -11.68 10.85
CA ASN A 64 1.09 -10.86 11.68
C ASN A 64 2.49 -10.76 11.08
N ASN A 65 3.09 -9.56 11.11
CA ASN A 65 4.37 -9.25 10.47
C ASN A 65 4.40 -9.71 8.99
N PRO A 66 3.50 -9.17 8.14
CA PRO A 66 3.45 -9.55 6.72
C PRO A 66 4.74 -9.18 5.97
N ALA A 67 5.53 -8.23 6.49
CA ALA A 67 6.80 -7.83 5.90
C ALA A 67 7.87 -8.94 5.93
N GLU A 68 7.79 -9.84 6.92
CA GLU A 68 8.70 -10.97 7.06
C GLU A 68 8.10 -12.28 6.54
N LYS A 69 6.77 -12.42 6.61
CA LYS A 69 6.08 -13.69 6.28
C LYS A 69 5.60 -13.80 4.84
N LEU A 70 5.55 -12.71 4.08
CA LEU A 70 5.09 -12.71 2.70
C LEU A 70 6.20 -12.33 1.75
N GLU A 71 6.35 -13.13 0.69
CA GLU A 71 7.09 -12.72 -0.48
C GLU A 71 6.23 -11.74 -1.28
N VAL A 72 6.76 -10.55 -1.56
CA VAL A 72 6.06 -9.53 -2.35
C VAL A 72 6.82 -9.25 -3.65
N ILE A 73 6.07 -9.03 -4.72
CA ILE A 73 6.62 -8.56 -5.99
C ILE A 73 6.59 -7.03 -5.96
N GLU A 74 7.76 -6.40 -5.89
CA GLU A 74 7.86 -4.95 -5.94
C GLU A 74 7.55 -4.44 -7.35
N LYS A 75 6.35 -3.89 -7.54
CA LYS A 75 5.98 -3.20 -8.77
C LYS A 75 6.41 -1.75 -8.68
N VAL A 76 7.47 -1.39 -9.41
CA VAL A 76 7.91 0.01 -9.56
C VAL A 76 6.93 0.73 -10.49
N GLU A 77 5.94 1.41 -9.92
CA GLU A 77 4.84 2.00 -10.72
C GLU A 77 5.20 3.31 -11.44
N SER A 78 6.28 4.04 -11.10
CA SER A 78 6.71 5.16 -11.97
C SER A 78 8.17 5.59 -11.85
N VAL A 79 8.84 5.69 -13.00
CA VAL A 79 10.04 6.51 -13.22
C VAL A 79 9.59 7.81 -13.89
N ARG A 80 10.00 8.98 -13.36
CA ARG A 80 9.64 10.29 -13.94
C ARG A 80 10.80 10.86 -14.74
N PHE A 81 10.48 11.44 -15.90
CA PHE A 81 11.44 12.11 -16.78
C PHE A 81 11.24 13.62 -16.71
N ILE A 82 12.33 14.37 -16.52
CA ILE A 82 12.32 15.83 -16.43
C ILE A 82 12.77 16.40 -17.76
N VAL A 83 12.00 17.35 -18.30
CA VAL A 83 12.39 18.12 -19.50
C VAL A 83 12.85 19.52 -19.06
N PRO A 84 14.13 19.86 -19.24
CA PRO A 84 14.65 21.16 -18.84
C PRO A 84 13.98 22.33 -19.58
N VAL A 85 13.76 23.43 -18.88
CA VAL A 85 13.07 24.62 -19.40
C VAL A 85 13.74 25.18 -20.66
N ASN A 86 15.07 25.22 -20.71
CA ASN A 86 15.79 25.66 -21.88
C ASN A 86 15.59 24.73 -23.09
N LYS A 87 15.37 23.43 -22.88
CA LYS A 87 15.13 22.47 -23.98
C LYS A 87 13.75 22.65 -24.58
N TRP A 88 12.70 22.80 -23.75
CA TRP A 88 11.35 22.95 -24.28
C TRP A 88 11.02 24.40 -24.68
N LYS A 89 11.63 25.43 -24.08
CA LYS A 89 11.51 26.81 -24.58
C LYS A 89 12.27 27.03 -25.89
N TRP A 90 13.41 26.38 -26.10
CA TRP A 90 14.15 26.47 -27.36
C TRP A 90 13.42 25.81 -28.53
N LYS A 91 12.73 24.68 -28.27
CA LYS A 91 11.98 23.96 -29.30
C LYS A 91 10.52 24.40 -29.43
N GLY A 92 9.96 25.02 -28.39
CA GLY A 92 8.58 25.45 -28.33
C GLY A 92 8.37 26.81 -29.00
N ARG A 93 7.23 26.96 -29.67
CA ARG A 93 6.75 28.24 -30.21
C ARG A 93 5.67 28.79 -29.29
N VAL A 94 5.65 30.12 -29.11
CA VAL A 94 4.70 30.80 -28.22
C VAL A 94 3.48 31.24 -29.04
N GLU A 95 2.30 30.79 -28.65
CA GLU A 95 1.03 31.30 -29.14
C GLU A 95 0.31 32.06 -28.01
N LYS A 96 -0.43 33.13 -28.35
CA LYS A 96 -1.19 33.90 -27.37
C LYS A 96 -2.55 33.24 -27.14
N VAL A 97 -2.89 33.01 -25.88
CA VAL A 97 -4.20 32.51 -25.41
C VAL A 97 -4.84 33.57 -24.54
#